data_AF-A0A542EUU7-F1
#
_entry.id   AF-A0A542EUU7-F1
#
_cell.length_a   1.000
_cell.length_b   1.000
_cell.length_c   1.000
_cell.angle_alpha   90.00
_cell.angle_beta   90.00
_cell.angle_gamma   90.00
#
_symmetry.space_group_name_H-M   'P 1'
#
loop_
_entity.id
_entity.type
_entity.pdbx_description
1 polymer ?
#
loop_
_entity_poly.entity_id
_entity_poly.type
_entity_poly.pdbx_seq_one_letter_code
_entity_poly.pdbx_strand_id
1 'polypeptide(L)'
;MNEIFKGIRPLDYVLAGLMTAGGVLMMYENTAALDANLPHPLSTTSWAIVPAFLLVTLPILWRRRSVLAVVGITALTAIAHVVVFGWLTRCGLVLPLTFALAYAVARFAGSWRNQVTGLAGIVVIQLVTLFRDSSIDSVAGALVIALPGVALFYAVGAFVQNRVTKQSAAPAAVHA
;
A
#
# COMPACT_ATOMS: atom_id res chain seq x y z
N MET A 1 -5.70 -16.31 -22.95
CA MET A 1 -5.09 -15.32 -22.02
C MET A 1 -5.94 -15.30 -20.75
N ASN A 2 -5.36 -15.54 -19.58
CA ASN A 2 -6.12 -15.62 -18.32
C ASN A 2 -6.80 -14.27 -18.00
N GLU A 3 -8.11 -14.30 -17.75
CA GLU A 3 -8.94 -13.13 -17.37
C GLU A 3 -8.42 -12.38 -16.12
N ILE A 4 -7.54 -13.02 -15.34
CA ILE A 4 -6.90 -12.49 -14.13
C ILE A 4 -5.93 -11.33 -14.44
N PHE A 5 -5.23 -11.37 -15.58
CA PHE A 5 -4.22 -10.36 -15.94
C PHE A 5 -4.75 -9.25 -16.86
N LYS A 6 -6.03 -9.32 -17.24
CA LYS A 6 -6.67 -8.34 -18.12
C LYS A 6 -6.74 -6.97 -17.42
N GLY A 7 -6.21 -5.94 -18.09
CA GLY A 7 -6.24 -4.55 -17.60
C GLY A 7 -5.04 -4.10 -16.77
N ILE A 8 -4.05 -4.97 -16.54
CA ILE A 8 -2.78 -4.61 -15.90
C ILE A 8 -1.87 -3.93 -16.93
N ARG A 9 -1.33 -2.75 -16.60
CA ARG A 9 -0.41 -2.00 -17.46
C ARG A 9 1.06 -2.30 -17.08
N PRO A 10 2.04 -2.07 -17.98
CA PRO A 10 3.46 -2.29 -17.69
C PRO A 10 3.95 -1.62 -16.41
N LEU A 11 3.54 -0.36 -16.15
CA LEU A 11 3.88 0.36 -14.93
C LEU A 11 3.30 -0.25 -13.65
N ASP A 12 2.24 -1.05 -13.75
CA ASP A 12 1.67 -1.73 -12.60
C ASP A 12 2.58 -2.92 -12.18
N TYR A 13 3.17 -3.62 -13.16
CA TYR A 13 4.22 -4.62 -12.91
C TYR A 13 5.48 -4.01 -12.31
N VAL A 14 5.91 -2.84 -12.80
CA VAL A 14 7.07 -2.14 -12.23
C VAL A 14 6.81 -1.76 -10.77
N LEU A 15 5.65 -1.15 -10.47
CA LEU A 15 5.32 -0.79 -9.08
C LEU A 15 5.27 -2.04 -8.19
N ALA A 16 4.58 -3.09 -8.63
CA ALA A 16 4.48 -4.32 -7.85
C ALA A 16 5.84 -4.97 -7.66
N GLY A 17 6.68 -5.02 -8.70
CA GLY A 17 8.04 -5.53 -8.62
C GLY A 17 8.90 -4.74 -7.61
N LEU A 18 8.81 -3.42 -7.61
CA LEU A 18 9.50 -2.57 -6.62
C LEU A 18 8.98 -2.83 -5.19
N MET A 19 7.66 -2.90 -5.00
CA MET A 19 7.08 -3.20 -3.68
C MET A 19 7.46 -4.61 -3.21
N THR A 20 7.44 -5.60 -4.09
CA THR A 20 7.82 -6.98 -3.79
C THR A 20 9.30 -7.10 -3.47
N ALA A 21 10.19 -6.50 -4.28
CA ALA A 21 11.63 -6.54 -4.04
C ALA A 21 11.99 -5.84 -2.72
N GLY A 22 11.43 -4.66 -2.46
CA GLY A 22 11.57 -3.98 -1.18
C GLY A 22 11.04 -4.84 -0.02
N GLY A 23 9.98 -5.62 -0.24
CA GLY A 23 9.36 -6.43 0.82
C GLY A 23 10.18 -7.63 1.16
N VAL A 24 10.72 -8.30 0.15
CA VAL A 24 11.68 -9.39 0.34
C VAL A 24 12.91 -8.87 1.08
N LEU A 25 13.46 -7.71 0.68
CA LEU A 25 14.63 -7.11 1.34
C LEU A 25 14.33 -6.80 2.81
N MET A 26 13.24 -6.08 3.11
CA MET A 26 12.87 -5.74 4.48
C MET A 26 12.63 -7.00 5.34
N MET A 27 11.95 -8.01 4.81
CA MET A 27 11.68 -9.23 5.57
C MET A 27 12.97 -10.06 5.76
N TYR A 28 13.92 -10.01 4.82
CA TYR A 28 15.25 -10.58 4.99
C TYR A 28 16.05 -9.89 6.11
N GLU A 29 16.00 -8.56 6.20
CA GLU A 29 16.65 -7.83 7.29
C GLU A 29 16.08 -8.22 8.66
N ASN A 30 14.76 -8.44 8.74
CA ASN A 30 14.11 -8.98 9.94
C ASN A 30 14.59 -10.41 10.27
N THR A 31 14.73 -11.31 9.27
CA THR A 31 15.19 -12.69 9.55
C THR A 31 16.66 -12.76 9.92
N ALA A 32 17.48 -11.90 9.32
CA ALA A 32 18.91 -11.79 9.63
C ALA A 32 19.18 -10.99 10.92
N ALA A 33 18.14 -10.39 11.54
CA ALA A 33 18.23 -9.58 12.75
C ALA A 33 19.36 -8.53 12.70
N LEU A 34 19.49 -7.87 11.54
CA LEU A 34 20.62 -6.98 11.25
C LEU A 34 20.61 -5.70 12.11
N ASP A 35 19.45 -5.33 12.67
CA ASP A 35 19.28 -4.18 13.56
C ASP A 35 19.19 -4.60 15.04
N ALA A 36 20.32 -4.54 15.74
CA ALA A 36 20.39 -4.86 17.17
C ALA A 36 19.83 -3.76 18.10
N ASN A 37 19.53 -2.56 17.57
CA ASN A 37 19.12 -1.36 18.33
C ASN A 37 17.69 -0.91 18.00
N LEU A 38 16.77 -1.87 17.88
CA LEU A 38 15.36 -1.57 17.63
C LEU A 38 14.64 -1.17 18.93
N PRO A 39 13.74 -0.17 18.91
CA PRO A 39 12.86 0.18 20.03
C PRO A 39 12.11 -1.01 20.65
N HIS A 40 11.71 -1.98 19.81
CA HIS A 40 11.08 -3.22 20.25
C HIS A 40 11.77 -4.44 19.64
N PRO A 41 12.05 -5.50 20.44
CA PRO A 41 12.70 -6.70 19.94
C PRO A 41 11.83 -7.43 18.92
N LEU A 42 12.48 -8.02 17.91
CA LEU A 42 11.80 -8.83 16.89
C LEU A 42 11.16 -10.07 17.55
N SER A 43 9.91 -10.36 17.21
CA SER A 43 9.19 -11.52 17.76
C SER A 43 9.53 -12.83 17.05
N THR A 44 10.05 -12.77 15.82
CA THR A 44 10.38 -13.96 15.03
C THR A 44 11.38 -13.63 13.92
N THR A 45 12.21 -14.61 13.58
CA THR A 45 13.19 -14.56 12.48
C THR A 45 12.87 -15.59 11.39
N SER A 46 11.66 -16.14 11.39
CA SER A 46 11.25 -17.18 10.45
C SER A 46 11.22 -16.69 9.00
N TRP A 47 11.77 -17.48 8.07
CA TRP A 47 11.68 -17.21 6.64
C TRP A 47 10.25 -17.26 6.08
N ALA A 48 9.29 -17.80 6.84
CA ALA A 48 7.87 -17.77 6.49
C ALA A 48 7.29 -16.35 6.41
N ILE A 49 7.95 -15.36 7.02
CA ILE A 49 7.59 -13.94 6.96
C ILE A 49 7.61 -13.45 5.50
N VAL A 50 8.62 -13.83 4.71
CA VAL A 50 8.80 -13.35 3.33
C VAL A 50 7.58 -13.67 2.45
N PRO A 51 7.18 -14.94 2.24
CA PRO A 51 6.02 -15.26 1.40
C PRO A 51 4.71 -14.71 1.98
N ALA A 52 4.57 -14.60 3.31
CA ALA A 52 3.40 -13.98 3.92
C ALA A 52 3.32 -12.48 3.59
N PHE A 53 4.45 -11.76 3.60
CA PHE A 53 4.49 -10.33 3.29
C PHE A 53 4.22 -10.05 1.80
N LEU A 54 4.50 -11.00 0.90
CA LEU A 54 4.09 -10.88 -0.50
C LEU A 54 2.57 -10.76 -0.66
N LEU A 55 1.78 -11.40 0.22
CA LEU A 55 0.33 -11.27 0.20
C LEU A 55 -0.15 -9.84 0.52
N VAL A 56 0.67 -9.05 1.21
CA VAL A 56 0.39 -7.64 1.51
C VAL A 56 0.65 -6.76 0.27
N THR A 57 1.73 -7.04 -0.47
CA THR A 57 2.21 -6.17 -1.56
C THR A 57 1.62 -6.51 -2.93
N LEU A 58 1.47 -7.79 -3.26
CA LEU A 58 1.00 -8.26 -4.56
C LEU A 58 -0.38 -7.71 -5.00
N PRO A 59 -1.37 -7.50 -4.09
CA PRO A 59 -2.67 -6.96 -4.48
C PRO A 59 -2.59 -5.66 -5.28
N ILE A 60 -1.52 -4.85 -5.13
CA ILE A 60 -1.33 -3.60 -5.86
C ILE A 60 -1.34 -3.75 -7.39
N LEU A 61 -1.05 -4.94 -7.92
CA LEU A 61 -1.15 -5.27 -9.35
C LEU A 61 -2.56 -5.02 -9.90
N TRP A 62 -3.59 -5.29 -9.10
CA TRP A 62 -4.99 -5.19 -9.51
C TRP A 62 -5.63 -3.83 -9.18
N ARG A 63 -4.83 -2.82 -8.83
CA ARG A 63 -5.32 -1.51 -8.36
C ARG A 63 -6.26 -0.79 -9.34
N ARG A 64 -6.12 -1.05 -10.64
CA ARG A 64 -6.98 -0.46 -11.68
C ARG A 64 -8.33 -1.16 -11.84
N ARG A 65 -8.41 -2.44 -11.46
CA ARG A 65 -9.61 -3.26 -11.63
C ARG A 65 -10.57 -3.07 -10.47
N SER A 66 -10.07 -3.07 -9.23
CA SER A 66 -10.87 -2.80 -8.04
C SER A 66 -9.97 -2.33 -6.90
N VAL A 67 -9.79 -1.02 -6.77
CA VAL A 67 -8.93 -0.46 -5.72
C VAL A 67 -9.44 -0.76 -4.31
N LEU A 68 -10.76 -0.84 -4.12
CA LEU A 68 -11.35 -1.20 -2.83
C LEU A 68 -11.05 -2.64 -2.44
N ALA A 69 -11.13 -3.58 -3.39
CA ALA A 69 -10.75 -4.97 -3.12
C ALA A 69 -9.26 -5.07 -2.78
N VAL A 70 -8.42 -4.32 -3.49
CA VAL A 70 -6.97 -4.26 -3.21
C VAL A 70 -6.71 -3.73 -1.80
N VAL A 71 -7.28 -2.59 -1.41
CA VAL A 71 -7.15 -2.04 -0.05
C VAL A 71 -7.65 -3.02 1.00
N GLY A 72 -8.82 -3.63 0.78
CA GLY A 72 -9.39 -4.61 1.70
C GLY A 72 -8.51 -5.85 1.90
N ILE A 73 -8.01 -6.44 0.81
CA ILE A 73 -7.11 -7.61 0.87
C ILE A 73 -5.78 -7.22 1.53
N THR A 74 -5.20 -6.07 1.18
CA THR A 74 -3.98 -5.58 1.84
C THR A 74 -4.19 -5.34 3.33
N ALA A 75 -5.34 -4.81 3.75
CA ALA A 75 -5.67 -4.64 5.17
C ALA A 75 -5.78 -5.98 5.90
N LEU A 76 -6.54 -6.93 5.35
CA LEU A 76 -6.72 -8.25 5.96
C LEU A 76 -5.40 -9.02 6.07
N THR A 77 -4.58 -8.99 5.02
CA THR A 77 -3.27 -9.65 5.01
C THR A 77 -2.28 -8.97 5.95
N ALA A 78 -2.30 -7.64 6.05
CA ALA A 78 -1.48 -6.92 7.03
C ALA A 78 -1.88 -7.26 8.48
N ILE A 79 -3.18 -7.32 8.77
CA ILE A 79 -3.70 -7.75 10.09
C ILE A 79 -3.23 -9.18 10.40
N ALA A 80 -3.44 -10.11 9.48
CA ALA A 80 -3.00 -11.49 9.65
C ALA A 80 -1.49 -11.57 9.90
N HIS A 81 -0.71 -10.79 9.14
CA HIS A 81 0.75 -10.74 9.28
C HIS A 81 1.19 -10.15 10.63
N VAL A 82 0.49 -9.17 11.18
CA VAL A 82 0.78 -8.65 12.52
C VAL A 82 0.43 -9.68 13.60
N VAL A 83 -0.74 -10.33 13.49
CA VAL A 83 -1.20 -11.33 14.47
C VAL A 83 -0.27 -12.56 14.49
N VAL A 84 0.15 -13.04 13.31
CA VAL A 84 0.97 -14.26 13.19
C VAL A 84 2.42 -14.01 13.59
N PHE A 85 3.01 -12.86 13.22
CA PHE A 85 4.45 -12.63 13.37
C PHE A 85 4.85 -11.61 14.44
N GLY A 86 3.91 -10.94 15.11
CA GLY A 86 4.18 -10.08 16.26
C GLY A 86 4.93 -8.79 15.93
N TRP A 87 5.98 -8.47 16.67
CA TRP A 87 6.84 -7.31 16.43
C TRP A 87 7.84 -7.58 15.30
N LEU A 88 7.77 -6.78 14.24
CA LEU A 88 8.70 -6.78 13.11
C LEU A 88 8.80 -5.36 12.55
N THR A 89 9.91 -5.05 11.89
CA THR A 89 10.03 -3.82 11.10
C THR A 89 9.26 -3.96 9.79
N ARG A 90 8.23 -3.15 9.59
CA ARG A 90 7.32 -3.17 8.41
C ARG A 90 7.16 -1.81 7.76
N CYS A 91 7.34 -0.73 8.51
CA CYS A 91 7.07 0.64 8.11
C CYS A 91 7.85 1.06 6.87
N GLY A 92 9.09 0.57 6.71
CA GLY A 92 9.95 0.86 5.56
C GLY A 92 9.33 0.54 4.20
N LEU A 93 8.32 -0.35 4.16
CA LEU A 93 7.60 -0.67 2.93
C LEU A 93 6.09 -0.48 3.01
N VAL A 94 5.46 -0.75 4.15
CA VAL A 94 4.02 -0.56 4.28
C VAL A 94 3.65 0.92 4.09
N LEU A 95 4.49 1.86 4.54
CA LEU A 95 4.25 3.28 4.32
C LEU A 95 4.27 3.64 2.82
N PRO A 96 5.34 3.35 2.04
CA PRO A 96 5.33 3.50 0.58
C PRO A 96 4.13 2.84 -0.10
N LEU A 97 3.76 1.63 0.31
CA LEU A 97 2.59 0.93 -0.23
C LEU A 97 1.30 1.71 0.04
N THR A 98 1.11 2.22 1.25
CA THR A 98 -0.08 3.03 1.60
C THR A 98 -0.14 4.33 0.82
N PHE A 99 1.00 4.94 0.48
CA PHE A 99 1.06 6.12 -0.39
C PHE A 99 0.64 5.78 -1.82
N ALA A 100 1.14 4.66 -2.36
CA ALA A 100 0.74 4.16 -3.67
C ALA A 100 -0.76 3.82 -3.73
N LEU A 101 -1.31 3.24 -2.65
CA LEU A 101 -2.74 2.97 -2.52
C LEU A 101 -3.55 4.26 -2.43
N ALA A 102 -3.08 5.28 -1.71
CA ALA A 102 -3.77 6.58 -1.61
C ALA A 102 -3.89 7.25 -2.99
N TYR A 103 -2.80 7.26 -3.76
CA TYR A 103 -2.82 7.69 -5.16
C TYR A 103 -3.81 6.87 -5.99
N ALA A 104 -3.82 5.55 -5.84
CA ALA A 104 -4.72 4.66 -6.57
C ALA A 104 -6.18 4.89 -6.21
N VAL A 105 -6.51 5.11 -4.93
CA VAL A 105 -7.86 5.39 -4.45
C VAL A 105 -8.38 6.67 -5.09
N ALA A 106 -7.60 7.75 -5.04
CA ALA A 106 -7.98 9.03 -5.66
C ALA A 106 -8.25 8.89 -7.16
N ARG A 107 -7.50 8.01 -7.84
CA ARG A 107 -7.58 7.85 -9.28
C ARG A 107 -8.67 6.88 -9.76
N PHE A 108 -8.90 5.80 -9.02
CA PHE A 108 -9.67 4.65 -9.52
C PHE A 108 -10.91 4.32 -8.70
N ALA A 109 -11.11 4.90 -7.50
CA ALA A 109 -12.25 4.56 -6.65
C ALA A 109 -13.60 5.07 -7.20
N GLY A 110 -13.58 6.07 -8.08
CA GLY A 110 -14.78 6.67 -8.65
C GLY A 110 -15.48 7.57 -7.64
N SER A 111 -16.59 7.11 -7.07
CA SER A 111 -17.46 7.90 -6.19
C SER A 111 -16.76 8.35 -4.89
N TRP A 112 -17.23 9.46 -4.31
CA TRP A 112 -16.73 9.97 -3.02
C TRP A 112 -16.80 8.93 -1.89
N ARG A 113 -17.91 8.18 -1.80
CA ARG A 113 -18.06 7.12 -0.80
C ARG A 113 -16.96 6.08 -0.90
N ASN A 114 -16.62 5.65 -2.11
CA ASN A 114 -15.53 4.71 -2.32
C ASN A 114 -14.16 5.31 -1.98
N GLN A 115 -13.94 6.60 -2.26
CA GLN A 115 -12.70 7.28 -1.87
C GLN A 115 -12.53 7.30 -0.34
N VAL A 116 -13.58 7.67 0.40
CA VAL A 116 -13.56 7.66 1.87
C VAL A 116 -13.34 6.26 2.42
N THR A 117 -14.04 5.24 1.90
CA THR A 117 -13.84 3.84 2.31
C THR A 117 -12.41 3.37 2.04
N GLY A 118 -11.84 3.71 0.88
CA GLY A 118 -10.47 3.37 0.53
C GLY A 118 -9.45 4.05 1.45
N LEU A 119 -9.64 5.34 1.74
CA LEU A 119 -8.79 6.09 2.67
C LEU A 119 -8.88 5.55 4.10
N ALA A 120 -10.09 5.23 4.57
CA ALA A 120 -10.29 4.61 5.88
C ALA A 120 -9.54 3.26 5.97
N GLY A 121 -9.62 2.43 4.93
CA GLY A 121 -8.86 1.18 4.85
C GLY A 121 -7.34 1.40 4.88
N ILE A 122 -6.83 2.44 4.22
CA ILE A 122 -5.42 2.82 4.26
C ILE A 122 -5.00 3.23 5.68
N VAL A 123 -5.80 4.01 6.39
CA VAL A 123 -5.54 4.38 7.79
C VAL A 123 -5.52 3.13 8.67
N VAL A 124 -6.43 2.18 8.47
CA VAL A 124 -6.41 0.90 9.19
C VAL A 124 -5.12 0.12 8.94
N ILE A 125 -4.66 0.03 7.68
CA ILE A 125 -3.37 -0.61 7.35
C ILE A 125 -2.23 0.05 8.12
N GLN A 126 -2.16 1.39 8.14
CA GLN A 126 -1.12 2.12 8.86
C GLN A 126 -1.19 1.86 10.36
N LEU A 127 -2.35 2.01 10.99
CA LEU A 127 -2.50 1.82 12.42
C LEU A 127 -2.10 0.41 12.86
N VAL A 128 -2.57 -0.61 12.15
CA VAL A 128 -2.27 -2.02 12.46
C VAL A 128 -0.78 -2.30 12.35
N THR A 129 -0.15 -1.83 11.27
CA THR A 129 1.27 -2.11 11.03
C THR A 129 2.18 -1.33 11.96
N LEU A 130 1.90 -0.06 12.19
CA LEU A 130 2.66 0.81 13.10
C LEU A 130 2.52 0.34 14.56
N PHE A 131 1.35 -0.13 14.98
CA PHE A 131 1.14 -0.57 16.36
C PHE A 131 2.04 -1.73 16.80
N ARG A 132 2.53 -2.54 15.86
CA ARG A 132 3.47 -3.65 16.11
C ARG A 132 4.75 -3.51 15.30
N ASP A 133 5.13 -2.29 14.95
CA ASP A 133 6.38 -2.05 14.24
C ASP A 133 7.56 -1.98 15.22
N SER A 134 8.63 -2.72 14.94
CA SER A 134 9.81 -2.73 15.80
C SER A 134 10.67 -1.48 15.70
N SER A 135 10.55 -0.71 14.61
CA SER A 135 11.41 0.44 14.30
C SER A 135 10.84 1.79 14.75
N ILE A 136 9.68 1.81 15.41
CA ILE A 136 9.06 3.06 15.87
C ILE A 136 8.87 3.03 17.39
N ASP A 137 9.10 4.16 18.04
CA ASP A 137 8.86 4.30 19.48
C ASP A 137 7.37 4.51 19.80
N SER A 138 6.62 5.15 18.89
CA SER A 138 5.20 5.38 19.06
C SER A 138 4.44 5.51 17.74
N VAL A 139 3.20 5.04 17.74
CA VAL A 139 2.27 5.19 16.60
C VAL A 139 2.05 6.68 16.29
N ALA A 140 1.90 7.52 17.31
CA ALA A 140 1.68 8.95 17.13
C ALA A 140 2.82 9.61 16.34
N GLY A 141 4.08 9.30 16.69
CA GLY A 141 5.25 9.82 15.97
C GLY A 141 5.28 9.42 14.50
N ALA A 142 5.00 8.14 14.21
CA ALA A 142 4.97 7.67 12.83
C ALA A 142 3.81 8.26 11.99
N LEU A 143 2.64 8.50 12.61
CA LEU A 143 1.50 9.10 11.92
C LEU A 143 1.76 10.54 11.44
N VAL A 144 2.65 11.28 12.10
CA VAL A 144 3.07 12.63 11.67
C VAL A 144 3.71 12.59 10.28
N ILE A 145 4.33 11.48 9.88
CA ILE A 145 4.90 11.30 8.55
C ILE A 145 3.92 10.58 7.62
N ALA A 146 3.25 9.54 8.14
CA ALA A 146 2.39 8.67 7.34
C ALA A 146 1.15 9.40 6.79
N LEU A 147 0.49 10.25 7.58
CA LEU A 147 -0.72 10.94 7.14
C LEU A 147 -0.43 12.03 6.08
N PRO A 148 0.59 12.90 6.23
CA PRO A 148 0.96 13.83 5.16
C PRO A 148 1.39 13.12 3.87
N GLY A 149 2.10 11.99 3.97
CA GLY A 149 2.47 11.18 2.80
C GLY A 149 1.23 10.66 2.05
N VAL A 150 0.25 10.12 2.77
CA VAL A 150 -1.05 9.71 2.19
C VAL A 150 -1.76 10.90 1.55
N ALA A 151 -1.85 12.03 2.25
CA ALA A 151 -2.53 13.22 1.75
C ALA A 151 -1.87 13.73 0.45
N LEU A 152 -0.54 13.78 0.41
CA LEU A 152 0.22 14.20 -0.76
C LEU A 152 -0.06 13.30 -1.97
N PHE A 153 0.10 11.98 -1.80
CA PHE A 153 -0.09 11.03 -2.90
C PHE A 153 -1.55 10.94 -3.35
N TYR A 154 -2.49 11.05 -2.41
CA TYR A 154 -3.91 11.20 -2.73
C TYR A 154 -4.17 12.46 -3.57
N ALA A 155 -3.63 13.62 -3.18
CA ALA A 155 -3.78 14.87 -3.91
C ALA A 155 -3.19 14.78 -5.33
N VAL A 156 -2.02 14.16 -5.48
CA VAL A 156 -1.44 13.86 -6.79
C VAL A 156 -2.36 12.98 -7.63
N GLY A 157 -2.93 11.92 -7.04
CA GLY A 157 -3.86 11.02 -7.72
C GLY A 157 -5.13 11.75 -8.19
N ALA A 158 -5.71 12.59 -7.32
CA ALA A 158 -6.89 13.40 -7.63
C ALA A 158 -6.59 14.42 -8.74
N PHE A 159 -5.44 15.08 -8.69
CA PHE A 159 -4.99 16.01 -9.73
C PHE A 159 -4.88 15.31 -11.09
N VAL A 160 -4.22 14.15 -11.14
CA VAL A 160 -4.06 13.42 -12.40
C VAL A 160 -5.41 12.90 -12.92
N GLN A 161 -6.30 12.44 -12.04
CA GLN A 161 -7.64 12.02 -12.45
C GLN A 161 -8.44 13.16 -13.06
N ASN A 162 -8.40 14.34 -12.43
CA ASN A 162 -9.05 15.54 -12.96
C ASN A 162 -8.51 15.93 -14.34
N ARG A 163 -7.19 15.80 -14.57
CA ARG A 163 -6.58 16.05 -15.89
C ARG A 163 -7.09 15.08 -16.95
N VAL A 164 -7.13 13.78 -16.64
CA VAL A 164 -7.61 12.73 -17.56
C VAL A 164 -9.07 12.95 -17.93
N THR A 165 -9.94 13.21 -16.95
CA THR A 165 -11.38 13.45 -17.19
C THR A 165 -11.60 14.66 -18.10
N LYS A 166 -10.86 15.77 -17.90
CA LYS A 166 -10.96 16.96 -18.74
C LYS A 166 -10.52 16.69 -20.18
N GLN A 167 -9.43 15.94 -20.38
CA GLN A 167 -8.96 15.57 -21.72
C GLN A 167 -9.95 14.69 -22.47
N SER A 168 -10.61 13.76 -21.78
CA SER A 168 -11.64 12.90 -22.39
C SER A 168 -12.92 13.66 -22.77
N ALA A 169 -13.21 14.80 -22.15
CA ALA A 169 -14.39 15.62 -22.46
C ALA A 169 -14.19 16.60 -23.65
N ALA A 170 -12.94 16.91 -24.02
CA ALA A 170 -12.60 17.87 -25.07
C ALA A 170 -12.95 17.49 -26.54
N PRO A 171 -13.00 16.20 -26.97
CA PRO A 171 -13.19 15.88 -28.39
C PRO A 171 -14.63 16.04 -28.92
N ALA A 172 -15.63 16.22 -28.07
CA ALA A 172 -17.04 16.24 -28.50
C ALA A 172 -17.50 17.57 -29.12
N ALA A 173 -16.68 18.62 -29.08
CA ALA A 173 -17.09 19.98 -29.44
C ALA A 173 -16.71 20.43 -30.88
N VAL A 174 -16.11 19.56 -31.71
CA VAL A 174 -15.52 19.96 -33.02
C VAL A 174 -16.35 19.49 -34.24
N HIS A 175 -17.51 18.85 -34.03
CA HIS A 175 -18.37 18.36 -35.12
C HIS A 175 -19.85 18.75 -35.02
N ALA A 176 -20.18 19.87 -34.36
CA ALA A 176 -21.53 20.44 -34.34
C ALA A 176 -21.62 21.68 -35.24
#